data_AF-A0AAV1XYI8-F1
#
_entry.id   AF-A0AAV1XYI8-F1
#
_cell.length_a   1.000
_cell.length_b   1.000
_cell.length_c   1.000
_cell.angle_alpha   90.00
_cell.angle_beta   90.00
_cell.angle_gamma   90.00
#
_symmetry.space_group_name_H-M   'P 1'
#
loop_
_entity.id
_entity.type
_entity.pdbx_description
1 polymer ?
#
loop_
_entity_poly.entity_id
_entity_poly.type
_entity_poly.pdbx_seq_one_letter_code
_entity_poly.pdbx_strand_id
1 'polypeptide(L)'
;MDGATTTIKRRQTPQTDAVNTVPKKSIHSSQPSFLKWTFSDAVYVATHHWVPCIFAMGLLFFMNVEYTLHMVPPSSPPFDLGFIATRSLHRVIEASPNLNTLLAFLNTVFVGMQTIYILWTWLVEGRTRATIATLFMFTCRGILGYSTQLPLPQEFLSSGADFPVGNVSFFLFYSGHVAGSVIASLDMRRMQRLKLAWLFDILNVLQVVRLLGTRGHYTIDLAVGVGAAILFDSLAAKYQDSKRKVASANGFGNASSTKQDF
;
A
#
# COMPACT_ATOMS: atom_id res chain seq x y z
N MET A 1 -7.57 37.41 -86.73
CA MET A 1 -8.92 36.80 -86.73
C MET A 1 -9.16 36.23 -85.34
N ASP A 2 -9.32 37.04 -84.30
CA ASP A 2 -10.22 38.20 -84.06
C ASP A 2 -11.63 37.74 -83.67
N GLY A 3 -12.14 38.22 -82.53
CA GLY A 3 -13.48 37.87 -82.06
C GLY A 3 -13.73 38.01 -80.55
N ALA A 4 -13.32 39.11 -79.93
CA ALA A 4 -13.71 39.41 -78.54
C ALA A 4 -15.08 40.11 -78.50
N THR A 5 -15.92 39.86 -77.48
CA THR A 5 -17.07 40.75 -77.18
C THR A 5 -17.39 40.87 -75.68
N THR A 6 -16.96 42.01 -75.14
CA THR A 6 -17.23 42.67 -73.84
C THR A 6 -18.54 43.50 -73.86
N THR A 7 -19.30 43.79 -72.79
CA THR A 7 -19.37 43.38 -71.35
C THR A 7 -20.77 43.79 -70.84
N ILE A 8 -21.38 43.10 -69.84
CA ILE A 8 -22.26 43.81 -68.88
C ILE A 8 -21.91 43.48 -67.41
N LYS A 9 -21.71 44.55 -66.64
CA LYS A 9 -21.42 44.58 -65.21
C LYS A 9 -22.58 45.33 -64.55
N ARG A 10 -23.32 44.73 -63.61
CA ARG A 10 -24.25 45.49 -62.74
C ARG A 10 -23.92 45.21 -61.27
N ARG A 11 -23.97 46.28 -60.48
CA ARG A 11 -23.40 46.40 -59.13
C ARG A 11 -24.52 46.59 -58.10
N GLN A 12 -24.21 46.19 -56.87
CA GLN A 12 -24.77 46.62 -55.57
C GLN A 12 -26.02 45.92 -54.99
N THR A 13 -25.79 45.45 -53.77
CA THR A 13 -26.65 44.93 -52.71
C THR A 13 -27.42 46.05 -51.98
N PRO A 14 -28.46 45.75 -51.17
CA PRO A 14 -28.21 45.50 -49.74
C PRO A 14 -29.10 44.42 -49.05
N GLN A 15 -28.46 43.62 -48.18
CA GLN A 15 -28.83 43.32 -46.78
C GLN A 15 -30.29 43.04 -46.37
N THR A 16 -30.55 41.77 -45.96
CA THR A 16 -31.48 41.22 -44.92
C THR A 16 -31.76 39.75 -45.30
N ASP A 17 -31.75 38.72 -44.45
CA ASP A 17 -31.72 38.64 -42.98
C ASP A 17 -30.71 37.61 -42.47
N ALA A 18 -30.14 37.88 -41.29
CA ALA A 18 -29.37 36.90 -40.53
C ALA A 18 -30.31 35.94 -39.78
N VAL A 19 -30.71 34.84 -40.42
CA VAL A 19 -31.35 33.72 -39.71
C VAL A 19 -30.30 33.09 -38.80
N ASN A 20 -30.38 33.43 -37.52
CA ASN A 20 -29.55 32.86 -36.45
C ASN A 20 -29.82 31.36 -36.30
N THR A 21 -29.14 30.53 -37.08
CA THR A 21 -28.99 29.10 -36.78
C THR A 21 -28.06 28.95 -35.58
N VAL A 22 -28.63 29.14 -34.38
CA VAL A 22 -27.98 28.75 -33.13
C VAL A 22 -27.55 27.29 -33.27
N PRO A 23 -26.26 26.95 -33.11
CA PRO A 23 -25.85 25.56 -33.14
C PRO A 23 -26.55 24.86 -31.98
N LYS A 24 -27.47 23.93 -32.30
CA LYS A 24 -28.04 23.01 -31.32
C LYS A 24 -26.90 22.20 -30.73
N LYS A 25 -26.34 22.70 -29.63
CA LYS A 25 -25.38 22.00 -28.78
C LYS A 25 -26.07 20.70 -28.38
N SER A 26 -25.70 19.59 -29.02
CA SER A 26 -26.33 18.30 -28.76
C SER A 26 -26.05 17.98 -27.31
N ILE A 27 -27.09 18.10 -26.46
CA ILE A 27 -27.05 17.60 -25.10
C ILE A 27 -26.99 16.09 -25.26
N HIS A 28 -25.76 15.56 -25.27
CA HIS A 28 -25.52 14.15 -25.10
C HIS A 28 -26.01 13.82 -23.69
N SER A 29 -27.29 13.43 -23.59
CA SER A 29 -27.81 12.78 -22.39
C SER A 29 -27.14 11.41 -22.33
N SER A 30 -25.92 11.39 -21.80
CA SER A 30 -25.18 10.18 -21.51
C SER A 30 -26.04 9.34 -20.58
N GLN A 31 -26.75 8.36 -21.14
CA GLN A 31 -27.63 7.51 -20.36
C GLN A 31 -26.82 6.88 -19.21
N PRO A 32 -27.36 6.87 -17.98
CA PRO A 32 -26.70 6.29 -16.81
C PRO A 32 -26.09 4.92 -17.14
N SER A 33 -24.85 4.69 -16.72
CA SER A 33 -24.07 3.51 -17.14
C SER A 33 -24.80 2.18 -16.89
N PHE A 34 -25.57 2.09 -15.79
CA PHE A 34 -26.35 0.91 -15.43
C PHE A 34 -27.50 0.58 -16.39
N LEU A 35 -28.03 1.54 -17.17
CA LEU A 35 -29.06 1.28 -18.20
C LEU A 35 -28.48 0.57 -19.44
N LYS A 36 -27.15 0.50 -19.55
CA LYS A 36 -26.44 -0.18 -20.64
C LYS A 36 -25.97 -1.58 -20.25
N TRP A 37 -26.14 -1.97 -18.99
CA TRP A 37 -25.70 -3.28 -18.49
C TRP A 37 -26.66 -4.38 -18.94
N THR A 38 -26.10 -5.41 -19.56
CA THR A 38 -26.78 -6.66 -19.86
C THR A 38 -26.44 -7.73 -18.82
N PHE A 39 -27.19 -8.83 -18.81
CA PHE A 39 -26.84 -10.00 -17.98
C PHE A 39 -25.45 -10.56 -18.33
N SER A 40 -25.05 -10.49 -19.60
CA SER A 40 -23.72 -10.88 -20.06
C SER A 40 -22.61 -10.04 -19.44
N ASP A 41 -22.82 -8.72 -19.27
CA ASP A 41 -21.87 -7.83 -18.61
C ASP A 41 -21.73 -8.16 -17.11
N ALA A 42 -22.83 -8.50 -16.45
CA ALA A 42 -22.81 -8.93 -15.05
C ALA A 42 -22.04 -10.25 -14.85
N VAL A 43 -22.27 -11.25 -15.72
CA VAL A 43 -21.51 -12.51 -15.72
C VAL A 43 -20.03 -12.28 -16.07
N TYR A 44 -19.74 -11.38 -17.01
CA TYR A 44 -18.37 -10.98 -17.36
C TYR A 44 -17.65 -10.35 -16.16
N VAL A 45 -18.28 -9.42 -15.45
CA VAL A 45 -17.73 -8.81 -14.23
C VAL A 45 -17.54 -9.85 -13.13
N ALA A 46 -18.50 -10.75 -12.90
CA ALA A 46 -18.35 -11.81 -11.89
C ALA A 46 -17.19 -12.78 -12.18
N THR A 47 -16.89 -13.04 -13.46
CA THR A 47 -15.84 -13.99 -13.88
C THR A 47 -14.46 -13.34 -14.04
N HIS A 48 -14.38 -12.15 -14.65
CA HIS A 48 -13.12 -11.47 -14.97
C HIS A 48 -12.71 -10.42 -13.92
N HIS A 49 -13.67 -9.91 -13.14
CA HIS A 49 -13.47 -8.94 -12.06
C HIS A 49 -14.00 -9.46 -10.72
N TRP A 50 -13.74 -10.74 -10.45
CA TRP A 50 -14.16 -11.46 -9.22
C TRP A 50 -13.72 -10.78 -7.92
N VAL A 51 -12.58 -10.07 -7.91
CA VAL A 51 -12.07 -9.37 -6.71
C VAL A 51 -13.04 -8.28 -6.25
N PRO A 52 -13.43 -7.26 -7.06
CA PRO A 52 -14.53 -6.35 -6.76
C PRO A 52 -15.82 -7.04 -6.27
N CYS A 53 -16.20 -8.18 -6.85
CA CYS A 53 -17.40 -8.92 -6.42
C CYS A 53 -17.25 -9.48 -5.00
N ILE A 54 -16.09 -10.04 -4.64
CA ILE A 54 -15.80 -10.46 -3.26
C ILE A 54 -15.82 -9.28 -2.30
N PHE A 55 -15.25 -8.13 -2.67
CA PHE A 55 -15.33 -6.93 -1.85
C PHE A 55 -16.76 -6.41 -1.68
N ALA A 56 -17.61 -6.50 -2.72
CA ALA A 56 -19.02 -6.13 -2.63
C ALA A 56 -19.82 -7.09 -1.71
N MET A 57 -19.59 -8.41 -1.82
CA MET A 57 -20.20 -9.39 -0.91
C MET A 57 -19.71 -9.18 0.54
N GLY A 58 -18.41 -8.92 0.73
CA GLY A 58 -17.83 -8.60 2.03
C GLY A 58 -18.40 -7.32 2.63
N LEU A 59 -18.60 -6.27 1.82
CA LEU A 59 -19.26 -5.04 2.26
C LEU A 59 -20.68 -5.30 2.75
N LEU A 60 -21.50 -6.02 1.99
CA LEU A 60 -22.88 -6.36 2.38
C LEU A 60 -22.92 -7.20 3.66
N PHE A 61 -21.99 -8.16 3.80
CA PHE A 61 -21.82 -8.93 5.03
C PHE A 61 -21.45 -8.03 6.22
N PHE A 62 -20.44 -7.17 6.08
CA PHE A 62 -20.00 -6.29 7.17
C PHE A 62 -21.02 -5.22 7.52
N MET A 63 -21.84 -4.74 6.59
CA MET A 63 -23.01 -3.89 6.90
C MET A 63 -24.02 -4.64 7.79
N ASN A 64 -24.28 -5.92 7.52
CA ASN A 64 -25.16 -6.72 8.39
C ASN A 64 -24.54 -6.96 9.78
N VAL A 65 -23.22 -7.19 9.84
CA VAL A 65 -22.48 -7.28 11.11
C VAL A 65 -22.54 -5.94 11.87
N GLU A 66 -22.34 -4.80 11.22
CA GLU A 66 -22.37 -3.47 11.85
C GLU A 66 -23.68 -3.20 12.60
N TYR A 67 -24.82 -3.58 12.02
CA TYR A 67 -26.13 -3.45 12.66
C TYR A 67 -26.44 -4.51 13.74
N THR A 68 -25.61 -5.55 13.89
CA THR A 68 -25.85 -6.67 14.82
C THR A 68 -24.70 -6.90 15.82
N LEU A 69 -23.60 -6.16 15.70
CA LEU A 69 -22.41 -6.33 16.52
C LEU A 69 -22.60 -5.74 17.92
N HIS A 70 -22.49 -6.60 18.93
CA HIS A 70 -22.35 -6.16 20.31
C HIS A 70 -20.92 -5.69 20.57
N MET A 71 -20.75 -4.41 20.89
CA MET A 71 -19.46 -3.83 21.24
C MET A 71 -18.89 -4.45 22.53
N VAL A 72 -17.56 -4.60 22.56
CA VAL A 72 -16.81 -5.05 23.73
C VAL A 72 -16.97 -4.04 24.87
N PRO A 73 -17.30 -4.46 26.11
CA PRO A 73 -17.43 -3.54 27.24
C PRO A 73 -16.17 -2.70 27.50
N PRO A 74 -16.29 -1.44 27.99
CA PRO A 74 -15.14 -0.57 28.28
C PRO A 74 -14.15 -1.11 29.33
N SER A 75 -14.58 -2.06 30.16
CA SER A 75 -13.77 -2.71 31.21
C SER A 75 -13.03 -3.96 30.73
N SER A 76 -13.29 -4.45 29.51
CA SER A 76 -12.61 -5.62 28.93
C SER A 76 -11.44 -5.22 28.05
N PRO A 77 -10.41 -6.08 27.91
CA PRO A 77 -9.33 -5.86 26.96
C PRO A 77 -9.86 -5.82 25.51
N PRO A 78 -9.16 -5.16 24.57
CA PRO A 78 -9.56 -5.13 23.17
C PRO A 78 -9.69 -6.54 22.59
N PHE A 79 -10.79 -6.81 21.89
CA PHE A 79 -10.99 -8.07 21.17
C PHE A 79 -10.06 -8.15 19.97
N ASP A 80 -9.34 -9.28 19.83
CA ASP A 80 -8.43 -9.52 18.73
C ASP A 80 -8.56 -10.95 18.20
N LEU A 81 -8.89 -11.08 16.91
CA LEU A 81 -9.14 -12.38 16.29
C LEU A 81 -7.85 -13.21 16.15
N GLY A 82 -6.71 -12.57 15.89
CA GLY A 82 -5.41 -13.23 15.80
C GLY A 82 -4.99 -13.81 17.15
N PHE A 83 -5.22 -13.09 18.25
CA PHE A 83 -4.99 -13.60 19.61
C PHE A 83 -5.83 -14.83 19.97
N ILE A 84 -7.06 -14.92 19.43
CA ILE A 84 -7.92 -16.11 19.55
C ILE A 84 -7.35 -17.25 18.69
N ALA A 85 -7.00 -16.97 17.44
CA ALA A 85 -6.43 -17.95 16.51
C ALA A 85 -5.09 -18.54 17.00
N THR A 86 -4.24 -17.73 17.64
CA THR A 86 -2.94 -18.16 18.19
C THR A 86 -3.00 -18.66 19.63
N ARG A 87 -4.18 -18.78 20.26
CA ARG A 87 -4.32 -19.16 21.68
C ARG A 87 -3.62 -20.47 22.05
N SER A 88 -3.62 -21.46 21.16
CA SER A 88 -2.90 -22.73 21.38
C SER A 88 -1.38 -22.56 21.32
N LEU A 89 -0.88 -21.75 20.39
CA LEU A 89 0.54 -21.41 20.28
C LEU A 89 0.99 -20.60 21.50
N HIS A 90 0.19 -19.65 21.94
CA HIS A 90 0.44 -18.83 23.14
C HIS A 90 0.72 -19.70 24.36
N ARG A 91 -0.14 -20.68 24.67
CA ARG A 91 0.04 -21.63 25.77
C ARG A 91 1.31 -22.47 25.66
N VAL A 92 1.71 -22.85 24.43
CA VAL A 92 2.95 -23.62 24.20
C VAL A 92 4.20 -22.76 24.44
N ILE A 93 4.16 -21.49 24.07
CA ILE A 93 5.25 -20.53 24.32
C ILE A 93 5.32 -20.17 25.82
N GLU A 94 4.18 -19.94 26.46
CA GLU A 94 4.04 -19.70 27.90
C GLU A 94 4.63 -20.84 28.74
N ALA A 95 4.30 -22.09 28.38
CA ALA A 95 4.80 -23.29 29.04
C ALA A 95 6.30 -23.57 28.81
N SER A 96 6.98 -22.82 27.92
CA SER A 96 8.39 -23.06 27.59
C SER A 96 9.18 -21.75 27.41
N PRO A 97 9.77 -21.22 28.50
CA PRO A 97 10.61 -20.02 28.46
C PRO A 97 11.80 -20.11 27.49
N ASN A 98 12.36 -21.31 27.33
CA ASN A 98 13.44 -21.59 26.37
C ASN A 98 12.95 -21.45 24.93
N LEU A 99 11.75 -21.94 24.61
CA LEU A 99 11.14 -21.77 23.29
C LEU A 99 10.83 -20.29 23.01
N ASN A 100 10.27 -19.55 24.00
CA ASN A 100 10.03 -18.11 23.83
C ASN A 100 11.33 -17.37 23.50
N THR A 101 12.41 -17.67 24.25
CA THR A 101 13.71 -17.02 24.08
C THR A 101 14.37 -17.36 22.74
N LEU A 102 14.26 -18.62 22.28
CA LEU A 102 14.72 -19.01 20.95
C LEU A 102 13.93 -18.30 19.84
N LEU A 103 12.60 -18.23 19.94
CA LEU A 103 11.76 -17.54 18.96
C LEU A 103 12.01 -16.02 18.97
N ALA A 104 12.26 -15.42 20.14
CA ALA A 104 12.67 -14.02 20.28
C ALA A 104 14.01 -13.76 19.59
N PHE A 105 15.01 -14.60 19.84
CA PHE A 105 16.32 -14.50 19.19
C PHE A 105 16.22 -14.60 17.66
N LEU A 106 15.50 -15.60 17.13
CA LEU A 106 15.29 -15.76 15.68
C LEU A 106 14.56 -14.56 15.06
N ASN A 107 13.56 -14.00 15.77
CA ASN A 107 12.85 -12.81 15.37
C ASN A 107 13.78 -11.57 15.31
N THR A 108 14.63 -11.40 16.31
CA THR A 108 15.65 -10.33 16.39
C THR A 108 16.70 -10.47 15.29
N VAL A 109 17.18 -11.68 15.00
CA VAL A 109 18.08 -11.94 13.86
C VAL A 109 17.41 -11.53 12.55
N PHE A 110 16.13 -11.83 12.35
CA PHE A 110 15.41 -11.44 11.14
C PHE A 110 15.24 -9.91 11.02
N VAL A 111 14.97 -9.18 12.11
CA VAL A 111 14.99 -7.70 12.11
C VAL A 111 16.38 -7.15 11.75
N GLY A 112 17.43 -7.79 12.25
CA GLY A 112 18.81 -7.51 11.86
C GLY A 112 19.03 -7.69 10.35
N MET A 113 18.55 -8.80 9.77
CA MET A 113 18.62 -9.05 8.32
C MET A 113 17.87 -7.99 7.50
N GLN A 114 16.68 -7.56 7.93
CA GLN A 114 15.92 -6.47 7.29
C GLN A 114 16.73 -5.17 7.29
N THR A 115 17.28 -4.80 8.45
CA THR A 115 18.07 -3.57 8.64
C THR A 115 19.34 -3.60 7.79
N ILE A 116 20.09 -4.70 7.83
CA ILE A 116 21.30 -4.91 7.03
C ILE A 116 20.98 -4.83 5.54
N TYR A 117 19.90 -5.48 5.08
CA TYR A 117 19.49 -5.41 3.67
C TYR A 117 19.19 -3.96 3.26
N ILE A 118 18.34 -3.25 4.00
CA ILE A 118 17.94 -1.86 3.66
C ILE A 118 19.17 -0.94 3.61
N LEU A 119 20.07 -1.04 4.60
CA LEU A 119 21.32 -0.27 4.61
C LEU A 119 22.25 -0.66 3.46
N TRP A 120 22.39 -1.95 3.13
CA TRP A 120 23.17 -2.43 1.99
C TRP A 120 22.66 -1.87 0.66
N THR A 121 21.34 -1.89 0.44
CA THR A 121 20.75 -1.37 -0.80
C THR A 121 21.05 0.12 -1.02
N TRP A 122 21.20 0.89 0.06
CA TRP A 122 21.60 2.29 -0.02
C TRP A 122 23.11 2.49 -0.14
N LEU A 123 23.89 1.94 0.80
CA LEU A 123 25.31 2.22 0.95
C LEU A 123 26.19 1.55 -0.12
N VAL A 124 25.77 0.37 -0.61
CA VAL A 124 26.56 -0.41 -1.58
C VAL A 124 25.92 -0.37 -2.97
N GLU A 125 24.60 -0.49 -3.07
CA GLU A 125 23.91 -0.49 -4.36
C GLU A 125 23.42 0.90 -4.82
N GLY A 126 23.53 1.93 -3.98
CA GLY A 126 23.10 3.31 -4.30
C GLY A 126 21.58 3.51 -4.39
N ARG A 127 20.77 2.49 -4.08
CA ARG A 127 19.32 2.46 -4.28
C ARG A 127 18.57 2.97 -3.04
N THR A 128 18.32 4.27 -3.00
CA THR A 128 17.72 4.94 -1.82
C THR A 128 16.23 4.64 -1.57
N ARG A 129 15.54 3.85 -2.40
CA ARG A 129 14.06 3.70 -2.33
C ARG A 129 13.61 3.04 -1.04
N ALA A 130 14.20 1.88 -0.73
CA ALA A 130 13.88 1.13 0.48
C ALA A 130 14.15 1.96 1.75
N THR A 131 15.27 2.69 1.77
CA THR A 131 15.66 3.57 2.88
C THR A 131 14.69 4.74 3.07
N ILE A 132 14.29 5.43 2.00
CA ILE A 132 13.31 6.52 2.07
C ILE A 132 11.94 5.99 2.56
N ALA A 133 11.49 4.84 2.04
CA ALA A 133 10.26 4.19 2.50
C ALA A 133 10.33 3.83 4.00
N THR A 134 11.48 3.30 4.45
CA THR A 134 11.74 2.93 5.84
C THR A 134 11.76 4.15 6.76
N LEU A 135 12.36 5.27 6.34
CA LEU A 135 12.36 6.53 7.08
C LEU A 135 10.96 7.11 7.23
N PHE A 136 10.17 7.17 6.15
CA PHE A 136 8.78 7.62 6.22
C PHE A 136 7.94 6.71 7.13
N MET A 137 8.10 5.39 6.99
CA MET A 137 7.41 4.38 7.80
C MET A 137 7.72 4.56 9.30
N PHE A 138 9.00 4.58 9.70
CA PHE A 138 9.36 4.74 11.12
C PHE A 138 9.00 6.12 11.70
N THR A 139 9.08 7.19 10.90
CA THR A 139 8.66 8.53 11.35
C THR A 139 7.14 8.58 11.58
N CYS A 140 6.34 8.11 10.62
CA CYS A 140 4.89 8.10 10.76
C CYS A 140 4.41 7.15 11.86
N ARG A 141 5.06 5.98 12.02
CA ARG A 141 4.89 5.09 13.18
C ARG A 141 5.08 5.84 14.51
N GLY A 142 6.17 6.60 14.65
CA GLY A 142 6.46 7.34 15.88
C GLY A 142 5.36 8.36 16.22
N ILE A 143 4.89 9.10 15.20
CA ILE A 143 3.81 10.08 15.35
C ILE A 143 2.48 9.39 15.72
N LEU A 144 2.12 8.30 15.03
CA LEU A 144 0.86 7.59 15.27
C LEU A 144 0.85 6.87 16.62
N GLY A 145 1.93 6.20 17.00
CA GLY A 145 2.07 5.57 18.31
C GLY A 145 2.03 6.57 19.49
N TYR A 146 2.59 7.76 19.32
CA TYR A 146 2.43 8.84 20.30
C TYR A 146 0.99 9.38 20.34
N SER A 147 0.32 9.46 19.18
CA SER A 147 -1.05 9.98 19.06
C SER A 147 -2.11 8.99 19.53
N THR A 148 -1.83 7.68 19.50
CA THR A 148 -2.75 6.61 19.89
C THR A 148 -1.96 5.37 20.31
N GLN A 149 -2.03 5.02 21.60
CA GLN A 149 -1.38 3.85 22.16
C GLN A 149 -2.39 2.72 22.34
N LEU A 150 -2.01 1.50 21.98
CA LEU A 150 -2.78 0.30 22.26
C LEU A 150 -2.36 -0.28 23.64
N PRO A 151 -3.31 -0.72 24.48
CA PRO A 151 -2.97 -1.22 25.81
C PRO A 151 -2.17 -2.53 25.71
N LEU A 152 -1.14 -2.64 26.53
CA LEU A 152 -0.35 -3.85 26.71
C LEU A 152 -1.25 -5.01 27.18
N PRO A 153 -1.37 -6.14 26.44
CA PRO A 153 -2.07 -7.32 26.92
C PRO A 153 -1.42 -7.86 28.19
N GLN A 154 -2.23 -8.21 29.20
CA GLN A 154 -1.73 -8.81 30.45
C GLN A 154 -1.00 -10.14 30.21
N GLU A 155 -1.38 -10.86 29.14
CA GLU A 155 -0.79 -12.11 28.67
C GLU A 155 0.47 -11.89 27.78
N PHE A 156 1.14 -10.72 27.84
CA PHE A 156 2.32 -10.46 27.00
C PHE A 156 3.57 -11.26 27.44
N LEU A 157 4.09 -12.10 26.55
CA LEU A 157 5.27 -12.93 26.79
C LEU A 157 6.54 -12.25 26.28
N SER A 158 7.12 -11.38 27.10
CA SER A 158 8.42 -10.73 26.84
C SER A 158 9.60 -11.72 26.91
N SER A 159 10.66 -11.47 26.15
CA SER A 159 11.98 -12.09 26.33
C SER A 159 13.09 -11.06 26.29
N GLY A 160 14.17 -11.27 27.06
CA GLY A 160 15.36 -10.42 26.99
C GLY A 160 16.10 -10.45 25.63
N ALA A 161 15.76 -11.41 24.77
CA ALA A 161 16.27 -11.52 23.40
C ALA A 161 15.42 -10.78 22.35
N ASP A 162 14.29 -10.16 22.73
CA ASP A 162 13.46 -9.35 21.83
C ASP A 162 14.14 -8.03 21.46
N PHE A 163 14.03 -7.62 20.19
CA PHE A 163 14.44 -6.30 19.72
C PHE A 163 13.28 -5.55 19.05
N PRO A 164 12.96 -4.31 19.48
CA PRO A 164 13.51 -3.62 20.66
C PRO A 164 13.12 -4.33 21.97
N VAL A 165 13.99 -4.26 22.98
CA VAL A 165 13.78 -4.93 24.28
C VAL A 165 12.68 -4.23 25.07
N GLY A 166 11.79 -5.01 25.70
CA GLY A 166 10.77 -4.51 26.63
C GLY A 166 9.53 -3.90 25.96
N ASN A 167 8.85 -3.00 26.68
CA ASN A 167 7.50 -2.53 26.31
C ASN A 167 7.48 -1.53 25.13
N VAL A 168 8.63 -1.24 24.49
CA VAL A 168 8.77 -0.23 23.42
C VAL A 168 7.89 -0.55 22.20
N SER A 169 7.62 -1.83 21.93
CA SER A 169 6.71 -2.28 20.87
C SER A 169 5.29 -1.74 21.02
N PHE A 170 4.83 -1.48 22.24
CA PHE A 170 3.48 -0.98 22.56
C PHE A 170 3.36 0.56 22.54
N PHE A 171 4.48 1.27 22.53
CA PHE A 171 4.50 2.73 22.29
C PHE A 171 4.33 3.09 20.81
N LEU A 172 4.44 2.12 19.89
CA LEU A 172 4.61 2.37 18.46
C LEU A 172 3.63 1.55 17.61
N PHE A 173 2.43 2.07 17.40
CA PHE A 173 1.50 1.60 16.35
C PHE A 173 1.91 2.17 14.98
N TYR A 174 1.83 1.47 13.86
CA TYR A 174 1.50 0.06 13.57
C TYR A 174 2.74 -0.87 13.73
N SER A 175 2.81 -2.10 13.18
CA SER A 175 3.94 -3.00 13.40
C SER A 175 5.13 -2.79 12.44
N GLY A 176 6.34 -2.72 12.98
CA GLY A 176 7.54 -2.21 12.28
C GLY A 176 8.39 -3.31 11.68
N HIS A 177 8.46 -4.44 12.38
CA HIS A 177 9.00 -5.72 11.94
C HIS A 177 8.33 -6.15 10.62
N VAL A 178 6.99 -6.14 10.60
CA VAL A 178 6.19 -6.48 9.42
C VAL A 178 6.42 -5.47 8.29
N ALA A 179 6.37 -4.16 8.62
CA ALA A 179 6.52 -3.13 7.60
C ALA A 179 7.92 -3.11 6.97
N GLY A 180 8.98 -3.24 7.77
CA GLY A 180 10.37 -3.33 7.30
C GLY A 180 10.60 -4.56 6.42
N SER A 181 10.07 -5.72 6.81
CA SER A 181 10.13 -6.93 5.98
C SER A 181 9.43 -6.76 4.63
N VAL A 182 8.24 -6.16 4.60
CA VAL A 182 7.50 -5.93 3.35
C VAL A 182 8.24 -4.93 2.45
N ILE A 183 8.81 -3.85 3.00
CA ILE A 183 9.64 -2.90 2.23
C ILE A 183 10.85 -3.62 1.62
N ALA A 184 11.55 -4.48 2.38
CA ALA A 184 12.67 -5.26 1.89
C ALA A 184 12.26 -6.26 0.79
N SER A 185 11.17 -7.00 0.97
CA SER A 185 10.64 -7.97 -0.01
C SER A 185 10.19 -7.29 -1.31
N LEU A 186 9.45 -6.17 -1.22
CA LEU A 186 9.06 -5.35 -2.38
C LEU A 186 10.30 -4.86 -3.17
N ASP A 187 11.37 -4.51 -2.47
CA ASP A 187 12.62 -4.10 -3.08
C ASP A 187 13.36 -5.26 -3.78
N MET A 188 13.45 -6.42 -3.13
CA MET A 188 14.02 -7.64 -3.72
C MET A 188 13.26 -8.06 -4.98
N ARG A 189 11.92 -7.96 -4.98
CA ARG A 189 11.05 -8.26 -6.13
C ARG A 189 11.36 -7.33 -7.31
N ARG A 190 11.57 -6.03 -7.08
CA ARG A 190 12.00 -5.08 -8.13
C ARG A 190 13.36 -5.45 -8.74
N MET A 191 14.28 -5.95 -7.92
CA MET A 191 15.62 -6.39 -8.35
C MET A 191 15.66 -7.82 -8.89
N GLN A 192 14.50 -8.45 -9.18
CA GLN A 192 14.38 -9.85 -9.61
C GLN A 192 15.00 -10.90 -8.65
N ARG A 193 15.26 -10.51 -7.39
CA ARG A 193 15.79 -11.39 -6.33
C ARG A 193 14.68 -12.22 -5.69
N LEU A 194 13.86 -12.88 -6.52
CA LEU A 194 12.60 -13.51 -6.12
C LEU A 194 12.75 -14.55 -5.01
N LYS A 195 13.83 -15.36 -5.03
CA LYS A 195 14.11 -16.35 -3.98
C LYS A 195 14.31 -15.70 -2.60
N LEU A 196 14.99 -14.55 -2.57
CA LEU A 196 15.24 -13.81 -1.32
C LEU A 196 13.96 -13.12 -0.84
N ALA A 197 13.16 -12.57 -1.75
CA ALA A 197 11.85 -12.02 -1.42
C ALA A 197 10.93 -13.08 -0.79
N TRP A 198 10.82 -14.27 -1.41
CA TRP A 198 10.05 -15.38 -0.86
C TRP A 198 10.55 -15.82 0.53
N LEU A 199 11.86 -15.87 0.75
CA LEU A 199 12.42 -16.15 2.07
C LEU A 199 11.99 -15.09 3.10
N PHE A 200 12.08 -13.80 2.74
CA PHE A 200 11.64 -12.70 3.60
C PHE A 200 10.12 -12.77 3.88
N ASP A 201 9.29 -13.10 2.89
CA ASP A 201 7.85 -13.23 3.08
C ASP A 201 7.50 -14.40 4.02
N ILE A 202 8.18 -15.55 3.89
CA ILE A 202 8.00 -16.70 4.79
C ILE A 202 8.44 -16.34 6.22
N LEU A 203 9.62 -15.73 6.38
CA LEU A 203 10.12 -15.28 7.68
C LEU A 203 9.20 -14.21 8.30
N ASN A 204 8.59 -13.35 7.49
CA ASN A 204 7.59 -12.37 7.92
C ASN A 204 6.31 -13.04 8.43
N VAL A 205 5.83 -14.08 7.77
CA VAL A 205 4.67 -14.86 8.26
C VAL A 205 4.98 -15.54 9.60
N LEU A 206 6.17 -16.13 9.75
CA LEU A 206 6.61 -16.70 11.04
C LEU A 206 6.74 -15.63 12.14
N GLN A 207 7.24 -14.44 11.79
CA GLN A 207 7.31 -13.27 12.64
C GLN A 207 5.91 -12.78 13.07
N VAL A 208 4.96 -12.66 12.14
CA VAL A 208 3.53 -12.37 12.42
C VAL A 208 2.92 -13.39 13.38
N VAL A 209 3.09 -14.68 13.11
CA VAL A 209 2.57 -15.78 13.95
C VAL A 209 3.19 -15.74 15.34
N ARG A 210 4.50 -15.46 15.47
CA ARG A 210 5.15 -15.26 16.77
C ARG A 210 4.55 -14.07 17.50
N LEU A 211 4.47 -12.90 16.87
CA LEU A 211 4.03 -11.66 17.52
C LEU A 211 2.57 -11.73 17.98
N LEU A 212 1.70 -12.47 17.27
CA LEU A 212 0.37 -12.83 17.73
C LEU A 212 0.40 -13.89 18.85
N GLY A 213 1.31 -14.87 18.80
CA GLY A 213 1.45 -15.92 19.81
C GLY A 213 1.99 -15.41 21.16
N THR A 214 2.91 -14.46 21.15
CA THR A 214 3.44 -13.81 22.38
C THR A 214 2.56 -12.66 22.87
N ARG A 215 1.48 -12.33 22.15
CA ARG A 215 0.64 -11.14 22.39
C ARG A 215 1.40 -9.82 22.29
N GLY A 216 2.48 -9.80 21.49
CA GLY A 216 3.37 -8.66 21.26
C GLY A 216 2.83 -7.60 20.31
N HIS A 217 1.87 -7.94 19.44
CA HIS A 217 1.18 -7.01 18.56
C HIS A 217 -0.26 -7.47 18.29
N TYR A 218 -1.20 -6.54 18.24
CA TYR A 218 -2.57 -6.82 17.80
C TYR A 218 -2.62 -7.14 16.30
N THR A 219 -3.65 -7.85 15.84
CA THR A 219 -3.88 -8.17 14.41
C THR A 219 -3.94 -6.91 13.55
N ILE A 220 -4.60 -5.86 14.02
CA ILE A 220 -4.69 -4.57 13.31
C ILE A 220 -3.32 -3.88 13.18
N ASP A 221 -2.46 -4.04 14.19
CA ASP A 221 -1.10 -3.53 14.23
C ASP A 221 -0.24 -4.12 13.10
N LEU A 222 -0.36 -5.44 12.90
CA LEU A 222 0.33 -6.19 11.86
C LEU A 222 -0.26 -5.87 10.46
N ALA A 223 -1.59 -5.82 10.34
CA ALA A 223 -2.28 -5.51 9.08
C ALA A 223 -1.98 -4.09 8.58
N VAL A 224 -2.04 -3.09 9.46
CA VAL A 224 -1.66 -1.70 9.12
C VAL A 224 -0.15 -1.61 8.84
N GLY A 225 0.68 -2.45 9.46
CA GLY A 225 2.11 -2.58 9.11
C GLY A 225 2.34 -2.97 7.64
N VAL A 226 1.60 -3.94 7.11
CA VAL A 226 1.65 -4.31 5.68
C VAL A 226 1.16 -3.16 4.80
N GLY A 227 0.01 -2.55 5.14
CA GLY A 227 -0.55 -1.43 4.38
C GLY A 227 0.36 -0.21 4.33
N ALA A 228 0.97 0.12 5.47
CA ALA A 228 1.95 1.20 5.61
C ALA A 228 3.20 0.95 4.75
N ALA A 229 3.76 -0.26 4.76
CA ALA A 229 4.91 -0.59 3.90
C ALA A 229 4.62 -0.33 2.42
N ILE A 230 3.45 -0.77 1.92
CA ILE A 230 3.04 -0.56 0.53
C ILE A 230 2.83 0.94 0.24
N LEU A 231 2.17 1.66 1.16
CA LEU A 231 1.94 3.10 1.06
C LEU A 231 3.27 3.88 1.01
N PHE A 232 4.18 3.65 1.95
CA PHE A 232 5.43 4.37 2.05
C PHE A 232 6.42 3.99 0.95
N ASP A 233 6.40 2.75 0.44
CA ASP A 233 7.15 2.36 -0.77
C ASP A 233 6.61 3.03 -2.05
N SER A 234 5.30 3.29 -2.13
CA SER A 234 4.70 4.08 -3.22
C SER A 234 5.04 5.57 -3.09
N LEU A 235 4.99 6.14 -1.88
CA LEU A 235 5.37 7.52 -1.62
C LEU A 235 6.87 7.76 -1.86
N ALA A 236 7.74 6.83 -1.48
CA ALA A 236 9.18 6.89 -1.77
C ALA A 236 9.46 6.90 -3.28
N ALA A 237 8.72 6.10 -4.07
CA ALA A 237 8.82 6.13 -5.53
C ALA A 237 8.44 7.50 -6.11
N LYS A 238 7.25 8.02 -5.73
CA LYS A 238 6.77 9.34 -6.16
C LYS A 238 7.73 10.45 -5.77
N TYR A 239 8.35 10.38 -4.59
CA TYR A 239 9.37 11.32 -4.13
C TYR A 239 10.62 11.27 -5.02
N GLN A 240 11.17 10.09 -5.28
CA GLN A 240 12.33 9.91 -6.15
C GLN A 240 12.07 10.41 -7.57
N ASP A 241 10.93 10.05 -8.17
CA ASP A 241 10.57 10.48 -9.51
C ASP A 241 10.37 11.99 -9.61
N SER A 242 9.81 12.61 -8.57
CA SER A 242 9.69 14.08 -8.48
C SER A 242 11.06 14.75 -8.41
N LYS A 243 11.99 14.23 -7.60
CA LYS A 243 13.36 14.76 -7.50
C LYS A 243 14.17 14.56 -8.78
N ARG A 244 14.01 13.43 -9.47
CA ARG A 244 14.58 13.18 -10.81
C ARG A 244 14.10 14.20 -11.83
N LYS A 245 12.79 14.44 -11.92
CA LYS A 245 12.20 15.45 -12.82
C LYS A 245 12.75 16.85 -12.56
N VAL A 246 12.88 17.26 -11.30
CA VAL A 246 13.48 18.56 -10.93
C VAL A 246 14.96 18.64 -11.31
N ALA A 247 15.75 17.57 -11.10
CA ALA A 247 17.16 17.54 -11.49
C ALA A 247 17.34 17.65 -13.02
N SER A 248 16.50 16.97 -13.80
CA SER A 248 16.47 17.08 -15.26
C SER A 248 16.05 18.48 -15.73
N ALA A 249 15.03 19.09 -15.11
CA ALA A 249 14.55 20.42 -15.45
C ALA A 249 15.58 21.53 -15.13
N ASN A 250 16.34 21.37 -14.05
CA ASN A 250 17.33 22.35 -13.60
C ASN A 250 18.70 22.22 -14.29
N GLY A 251 18.84 21.40 -15.34
CA GLY A 251 20.10 21.25 -16.08
C GLY A 251 21.23 20.51 -15.34
N PHE A 252 20.99 20.01 -14.12
CA PHE A 252 21.96 19.19 -13.37
C PHE A 252 22.07 17.74 -13.87
N GLY A 253 21.38 17.40 -14.97
CA GLY A 253 21.54 16.13 -15.69
C GLY A 253 22.86 16.07 -16.43
N ASN A 254 23.95 15.89 -15.70
CA ASN A 254 25.29 15.79 -16.30
C ASN A 254 25.41 14.53 -17.16
N ALA A 255 26.19 14.63 -18.25
CA ALA A 255 26.19 13.64 -19.31
C ALA A 255 26.65 12.24 -18.87
N SER A 256 25.79 11.24 -19.06
CA SER A 256 26.17 9.83 -19.20
C SER A 256 25.47 9.25 -20.43
N SER A 257 25.91 9.73 -21.60
CA SER A 257 25.55 9.13 -22.88
C SER A 257 26.06 7.69 -22.95
N THR A 258 25.29 6.84 -23.65
CA THR A 258 25.75 5.58 -24.26
C THR A 258 26.38 4.53 -23.33
N LYS A 259 25.57 3.52 -22.99
CA LYS A 259 25.63 2.26 -23.73
C LYS A 259 24.27 1.56 -23.75
N GLN A 260 23.66 1.51 -24.93
CA GLN A 260 22.95 0.30 -25.33
C GLN A 260 24.02 -0.73 -25.67
N ASP A 261 23.94 -1.93 -25.11
CA ASP A 261 24.55 -3.15 -25.63
C ASP A 261 23.72 -4.31 -25.04
N PHE A 262 23.14 -5.12 -25.95
CA PHE A 262 22.31 -6.34 -25.80
C PHE A 262 22.00 -6.90 -24.40
#